data_AF-A0AAE0LJX1-F1
#
_entry.id   AF-A0AAE0LJX1-F1
#
_cell.length_a   1.000
_cell.length_b   1.000
_cell.length_c   1.000
_cell.angle_alpha   90.00
_cell.angle_beta   90.00
_cell.angle_gamma   90.00
#
_symmetry.space_group_name_H-M   'P 1'
#
loop_
_entity.id
_entity.type
_entity.pdbx_description
1 polymer ?
#
loop_
_entity_poly.entity_id
_entity_poly.type
_entity_poly.pdbx_seq_one_letter_code
_entity_poly.pdbx_strand_id
1 'polypeptide(L)'
;MADTLEGVELEDGIGADDREIRAPFVVILHRQLLDRDVAVSKQQDCVQTLMTLLQNVLQNPEEEKFRKIRCSNKTIRTKVMDVKGALEFLTAAGWRKKVINFEPYLLLAPDTQPSETQLKTVGAAINVLTGCLKTVAEKAERHEREKLLEKEDNNIRKEKAKQDIESDKIDRREKFQYK
;
A
#
# COMPACT_ATOMS: atom_id res chain seq x y z
N MET A 1 4.19 17.91 49.90
CA MET A 1 5.24 17.26 49.11
C MET A 1 5.25 15.80 49.52
N ALA A 2 4.60 14.94 48.73
CA ALA A 2 4.79 13.50 48.70
C ALA A 2 4.22 13.05 47.35
N ASP A 3 5.13 12.93 46.41
CA ASP A 3 4.96 12.54 45.03
C ASP A 3 5.03 11.01 44.97
N THR A 4 3.95 10.35 44.57
CA THR A 4 3.95 8.93 44.18
C THR A 4 2.73 8.69 43.31
N LEU A 5 2.83 9.01 42.01
CA LEU A 5 1.99 8.39 41.01
C LEU A 5 2.80 7.31 40.31
N GLU A 6 2.30 6.09 40.49
CA GLU A 6 2.78 4.84 39.95
C GLU A 6 3.21 4.99 38.49
N GLY A 7 4.46 4.59 38.23
CA GLY A 7 4.92 4.30 36.89
C GLY A 7 4.06 3.19 36.31
N VAL A 8 3.34 3.51 35.24
CA VAL A 8 2.77 2.51 34.34
C VAL A 8 3.96 1.85 33.66
N GLU A 9 4.37 0.71 34.19
CA GLU A 9 5.26 -0.21 33.51
C GLU A 9 4.58 -0.63 32.20
N LEU A 10 5.06 -0.07 31.09
CA LEU A 10 4.74 -0.55 29.76
C LEU A 10 5.43 -1.91 29.62
N GLU A 11 4.68 -2.98 29.84
CA GLU A 11 5.12 -4.34 29.56
C GLU A 11 5.48 -4.49 28.07
N ASP A 12 6.76 -4.33 27.74
CA ASP A 12 7.37 -4.77 26.48
C ASP A 12 7.48 -6.31 26.46
N GLY A 13 6.34 -6.98 26.60
CA GLY A 13 6.20 -8.42 26.50
C GLY A 13 5.86 -8.80 25.06
N ILE A 14 6.83 -8.80 24.15
CA ILE A 14 6.63 -9.40 22.82
C ILE A 14 6.58 -10.93 23.00
N GLY A 15 5.39 -11.44 23.33
CA GLY A 15 5.12 -12.86 23.51
C GLY A 15 5.42 -13.67 22.25
N ALA A 16 5.76 -14.96 22.42
CA ALA A 16 5.97 -15.89 21.30
C ALA A 16 4.75 -15.97 20.36
N ASP A 17 3.55 -15.79 20.93
CA ASP A 17 2.25 -15.73 20.23
C ASP A 17 2.23 -14.64 19.15
N ASP A 18 2.79 -13.46 19.43
CA ASP A 18 2.89 -12.35 18.48
C ASP A 18 3.75 -12.70 17.25
N ARG A 19 4.81 -13.51 17.43
CA ARG A 19 5.67 -13.92 16.32
C ARG A 19 4.96 -14.90 15.39
N GLU A 20 4.21 -15.86 15.95
CA GLU A 20 3.44 -16.82 15.17
C GLU A 20 2.30 -16.14 14.41
N ILE A 21 1.60 -15.19 15.04
CA ILE A 21 0.55 -14.39 14.40
C ILE A 21 1.15 -13.55 13.26
N ARG A 22 2.36 -13.00 13.43
CA ARG A 22 3.02 -12.15 12.43
C ARG A 22 3.61 -12.91 11.23
N ALA A 23 4.09 -14.13 11.44
CA ALA A 23 4.75 -14.94 10.41
C ALA A 23 3.96 -15.05 9.08
N PRO A 24 2.66 -15.40 9.04
CA PRO A 24 1.91 -15.49 7.79
C PRO A 24 1.84 -14.15 7.05
N PHE A 25 1.68 -13.04 7.76
CA PHE A 25 1.64 -11.70 7.15
C PHE A 25 2.96 -11.34 6.47
N VAL A 26 4.09 -11.62 7.13
CA VAL A 26 5.43 -11.36 6.58
C VAL A 26 5.68 -12.21 5.33
N VAL A 27 5.29 -13.49 5.35
CA VAL A 27 5.45 -14.39 4.20
C VAL A 27 4.60 -13.94 3.02
N ILE A 28 3.33 -13.60 3.24
CA ILE A 28 2.44 -13.10 2.18
C ILE A 28 2.97 -11.79 1.60
N LEU A 29 3.44 -10.88 2.45
CA LEU A 29 4.01 -9.60 2.00
C LEU A 29 5.23 -9.81 1.10
N HIS A 30 6.27 -10.50 1.58
CA HIS A 30 7.50 -10.65 0.79
C HIS A 30 7.32 -11.50 -0.47
N ARG A 31 6.47 -12.53 -0.42
CA ARG A 31 6.30 -13.47 -1.52
C ARG A 31 5.30 -13.02 -2.57
N GLN A 32 4.32 -12.20 -2.21
CA GLN A 32 3.19 -11.88 -3.11
C GLN A 32 3.00 -10.37 -3.25
N LEU A 33 2.95 -9.63 -2.14
CA LEU A 33 2.59 -8.21 -2.18
C LEU A 33 3.75 -7.30 -2.60
N LEU A 34 4.98 -7.65 -2.19
CA LEU A 34 6.22 -6.94 -2.48
C LEU A 34 7.01 -7.57 -3.64
N ASP A 35 6.34 -8.40 -4.42
CA ASP A 35 6.93 -9.04 -5.59
C ASP A 35 7.51 -7.99 -6.56
N ARG A 36 8.67 -8.27 -7.15
CA ARG A 36 9.38 -7.34 -8.05
C ARG A 36 8.53 -6.98 -9.27
N ASP A 37 7.67 -7.88 -9.70
CA ASP A 37 6.82 -7.68 -10.88
C ASP A 37 5.66 -6.70 -10.65
N VAL A 38 5.31 -6.43 -9.38
CA VAL A 38 4.28 -5.45 -9.04
C VAL A 38 4.89 -4.06 -8.99
N ALA A 39 4.30 -3.12 -9.74
CA ALA A 39 4.72 -1.72 -9.72
C ALA A 39 4.70 -1.15 -8.29
N VAL A 40 5.78 -0.49 -7.88
CA VAL A 40 5.98 -0.01 -6.50
C VAL A 40 4.84 0.93 -6.05
N SER A 41 4.31 1.74 -6.96
CA SER A 41 3.14 2.59 -6.68
C SER A 41 1.89 1.79 -6.31
N LYS A 42 1.64 0.66 -6.99
CA LYS A 42 0.53 -0.24 -6.65
C LYS A 42 0.74 -0.95 -5.31
N GLN A 43 1.98 -1.30 -4.99
CA GLN A 43 2.34 -1.89 -3.69
C GLN A 43 2.00 -0.90 -2.57
N GLN A 44 2.43 0.36 -2.70
CA GLN A 44 2.15 1.41 -1.73
C GLN A 44 0.65 1.65 -1.57
N ASP A 45 -0.08 1.82 -2.68
CA ASP A 45 -1.53 2.03 -2.66
C ASP A 45 -2.28 0.89 -1.95
N CYS A 46 -1.87 -0.35 -2.20
CA CYS A 46 -2.44 -1.53 -1.57
C CYS A 46 -2.17 -1.55 -0.07
N VAL A 47 -0.91 -1.39 0.35
CA VAL A 47 -0.49 -1.39 1.76
C VAL A 47 -1.22 -0.28 2.52
N GLN A 48 -1.29 0.92 1.95
CA GLN A 48 -1.99 2.06 2.55
C GLN A 48 -3.49 1.77 2.72
N THR A 49 -4.13 1.20 1.69
CA THR A 49 -5.56 0.89 1.74
C THR A 49 -5.84 -0.21 2.77
N LEU A 50 -5.03 -1.27 2.82
CA LEU A 50 -5.14 -2.34 3.82
C LEU A 50 -4.99 -1.78 5.23
N MET A 51 -3.98 -0.92 5.45
CA MET A 51 -3.74 -0.30 6.75
C MET A 51 -4.95 0.53 7.22
N THR A 52 -5.54 1.34 6.35
CA THR A 52 -6.75 2.11 6.67
C THR A 52 -7.93 1.21 7.01
N LEU A 53 -8.17 0.14 6.25
CA LEU A 53 -9.27 -0.79 6.51
C LEU A 53 -9.13 -1.47 7.87
N LEU A 54 -7.92 -1.95 8.20
CA LEU A 54 -7.63 -2.62 9.47
C LEU A 54 -7.69 -1.65 10.65
N GLN A 55 -7.15 -0.43 10.51
CA GLN A 55 -7.20 0.60 11.56
C GLN A 55 -8.63 1.02 11.89
N ASN A 56 -9.49 1.20 10.89
CA ASN A 56 -10.89 1.58 11.12
C ASN A 56 -11.61 0.55 12.00
N VAL A 57 -11.32 -0.74 11.80
CA VAL A 57 -11.89 -1.85 12.55
C VAL A 57 -11.31 -1.94 13.95
N LEU A 58 -10.01 -1.70 14.11
CA LEU A 58 -9.37 -1.69 15.43
C LEU A 58 -9.87 -0.52 16.29
N GLN A 59 -10.09 0.65 15.69
CA GLN A 59 -10.59 1.84 16.38
C GLN A 59 -12.08 1.75 16.71
N ASN A 60 -12.88 1.20 15.81
CA ASN A 60 -14.34 1.14 15.95
C ASN A 60 -14.85 -0.29 15.65
N PRO A 61 -14.53 -1.28 16.51
CA PRO A 61 -14.86 -2.69 16.25
C PRO A 61 -16.36 -2.96 16.26
N GLU A 62 -17.17 -2.13 16.92
CA GLU A 62 -18.62 -2.27 16.97
C GLU A 62 -19.29 -1.84 15.66
N GLU A 63 -18.63 -1.01 14.85
CA GLU A 63 -19.26 -0.45 13.66
C GLU A 63 -19.18 -1.42 12.47
N GLU A 64 -20.33 -2.01 12.10
CA GLU A 64 -20.43 -3.03 11.05
C GLU A 64 -19.94 -2.56 9.68
N LYS A 65 -20.08 -1.26 9.38
CA LYS A 65 -19.66 -0.69 8.10
C LYS A 65 -18.15 -0.84 7.86
N PHE A 66 -17.33 -0.86 8.92
CA PHE A 66 -15.88 -1.02 8.82
C PHE A 66 -15.47 -2.50 8.73
N ARG A 67 -16.31 -3.39 9.26
CA ARG A 67 -16.12 -4.84 9.19
C ARG A 67 -16.55 -5.44 7.85
N LYS A 68 -17.26 -4.66 7.02
CA LYS A 68 -17.80 -5.07 5.72
C LYS A 68 -17.16 -4.32 4.56
N ILE A 69 -16.43 -5.05 3.72
CA ILE A 69 -15.77 -4.52 2.52
C ILE A 69 -16.50 -5.02 1.28
N ARG A 70 -16.98 -4.10 0.44
CA ARG A 70 -17.61 -4.44 -0.85
C ARG A 70 -16.55 -4.66 -1.92
N CYS A 71 -16.38 -5.88 -2.40
CA CYS A 71 -15.37 -6.19 -3.42
C CYS A 71 -15.66 -5.54 -4.78
N SER A 72 -16.93 -5.19 -5.05
CA SER A 72 -17.35 -4.49 -6.28
C SER A 72 -16.97 -3.01 -6.32
N ASN A 73 -16.54 -2.41 -5.19
CA ASN A 73 -16.12 -1.01 -5.17
C ASN A 73 -14.86 -0.85 -6.04
N LYS A 74 -14.88 0.07 -7.01
CA LYS A 74 -13.78 0.28 -7.96
C LYS A 74 -12.44 0.51 -7.27
N THR A 75 -12.40 1.31 -6.21
CA THR A 75 -11.17 1.61 -5.47
C THR A 75 -10.65 0.37 -4.76
N ILE A 76 -11.51 -0.36 -4.06
CA ILE A 76 -11.14 -1.61 -3.37
C ILE A 76 -10.71 -2.67 -4.38
N ARG A 77 -11.41 -2.78 -5.51
CA ARG A 77 -11.07 -3.73 -6.55
C ARG A 77 -9.68 -3.47 -7.10
N THR A 78 -9.41 -2.25 -7.57
CA THR A 78 -8.12 -1.92 -8.19
C THR A 78 -6.97 -1.92 -7.17
N LYS A 79 -7.18 -1.43 -5.95
CA LYS A 79 -6.10 -1.27 -4.95
C LYS A 79 -5.86 -2.51 -4.10
N VAL A 80 -6.86 -3.37 -3.93
CA VAL A 80 -6.80 -4.54 -3.05
C VAL A 80 -7.08 -5.82 -3.82
N MET A 81 -8.26 -5.96 -4.45
CA MET A 81 -8.64 -7.25 -5.05
C MET A 81 -7.79 -7.66 -6.26
N ASP A 82 -7.34 -6.69 -7.06
CA ASP A 82 -6.52 -6.91 -8.25
C ASP A 82 -5.01 -7.03 -7.88
N VAL A 83 -4.64 -6.86 -6.61
CA VAL A 83 -3.26 -7.00 -6.11
C VAL A 83 -3.09 -8.39 -5.48
N LYS A 84 -2.15 -9.15 -6.03
CA LYS A 84 -1.83 -10.51 -5.55
C LYS A 84 -1.36 -10.47 -4.10
N GLY A 85 -1.89 -11.35 -3.26
CA GLY A 85 -1.57 -11.43 -1.84
C GLY A 85 -2.40 -10.54 -0.93
N ALA A 86 -3.11 -9.53 -1.46
CA ALA A 86 -3.91 -8.65 -0.61
C ALA A 86 -5.15 -9.37 -0.05
N LEU A 87 -5.77 -10.25 -0.84
CA LEU A 87 -6.89 -11.07 -0.40
C LEU A 87 -6.43 -12.11 0.65
N GLU A 88 -5.30 -12.75 0.41
CA GLU A 88 -4.67 -13.69 1.33
C GLU A 88 -4.32 -13.00 2.66
N PHE A 89 -3.82 -11.76 2.58
CA PHE A 89 -3.52 -10.93 3.75
C PHE A 89 -4.78 -10.64 4.57
N LEU A 90 -5.86 -10.20 3.94
CA LEU A 90 -7.14 -9.98 4.63
C LEU A 90 -7.73 -11.29 5.19
N THR A 91 -7.56 -12.40 4.48
CA THR A 91 -8.02 -13.72 4.92
C THR A 91 -7.26 -14.20 6.16
N ALA A 92 -5.93 -13.96 6.20
CA ALA A 92 -5.09 -14.22 7.37
C ALA A 92 -5.47 -13.31 8.55
N ALA A 93 -5.88 -12.06 8.28
CA ALA A 93 -6.39 -11.13 9.28
C ALA A 93 -7.82 -11.47 9.79
N GLY A 94 -8.47 -12.49 9.21
CA GLY A 94 -9.77 -13.00 9.67
C GLY A 94 -10.96 -12.64 8.79
N TRP A 95 -10.78 -11.90 7.70
CA TRP A 95 -11.87 -11.65 6.74
C TRP A 95 -12.23 -12.93 6.00
N ARG A 96 -13.52 -13.04 5.67
CA ARG A 96 -14.06 -14.15 4.88
C ARG A 96 -14.90 -13.61 3.74
N LYS A 97 -14.76 -14.21 2.55
CA LYS A 97 -15.54 -13.87 1.37
C LYS A 97 -16.95 -14.43 1.51
N LYS A 98 -17.97 -13.59 1.35
CA LYS A 98 -19.39 -13.97 1.37
C LYS A 98 -20.10 -13.27 0.21
N VAL A 99 -21.07 -13.94 -0.38
CA VAL A 99 -21.94 -13.32 -1.40
C VAL A 99 -23.23 -12.90 -0.72
N ILE A 100 -23.60 -11.63 -0.83
CA ILE A 100 -24.84 -11.07 -0.30
C ILE A 100 -25.54 -10.37 -1.46
N ASN A 101 -26.79 -10.71 -1.74
CA ASN A 101 -27.57 -10.13 -2.84
C ASN A 101 -26.83 -10.17 -4.19
N PHE A 102 -26.22 -11.31 -4.52
CA PHE A 102 -25.40 -11.53 -5.72
C PHE A 102 -24.13 -10.66 -5.82
N GLU A 103 -23.73 -9.98 -4.75
CA GLU A 103 -22.50 -9.19 -4.71
C GLU A 103 -21.46 -9.79 -3.74
N PRO A 104 -20.17 -9.82 -4.13
CA PRO A 104 -19.10 -10.29 -3.27
C PRO A 104 -18.71 -9.24 -2.21
N TYR A 105 -18.67 -9.68 -0.95
CA TYR A 105 -18.18 -8.93 0.20
C TYR A 105 -17.09 -9.71 0.94
N LEU A 106 -16.22 -8.98 1.61
CA LEU A 106 -15.36 -9.51 2.67
C LEU A 106 -15.91 -9.03 4.01
N LEU A 107 -16.12 -9.97 4.93
CA LEU A 107 -16.70 -9.72 6.25
C LEU A 107 -15.77 -10.21 7.35
N LEU A 108 -15.60 -9.39 8.38
CA LEU A 108 -15.02 -9.80 9.65
C LEU A 108 -16.15 -9.92 10.68
N ALA A 109 -16.31 -11.11 11.29
CA ALA A 109 -17.35 -11.39 12.28
C ALA A 109 -18.73 -10.79 11.87
N PRO A 110 -19.37 -11.30 10.80
CA PRO A 110 -20.57 -10.69 10.22
C PRO A 110 -21.80 -10.71 11.14
N ASP A 111 -21.84 -11.63 12.09
CA ASP A 111 -23.02 -11.88 12.93
C ASP A 111 -22.76 -11.51 14.41
N THR A 112 -21.53 -11.10 14.77
CA THR A 112 -21.09 -10.82 16.15
C THR A 112 -20.02 -9.73 16.19
N GLN A 113 -19.66 -9.21 17.36
CA GLN A 113 -18.45 -8.39 17.47
C GLN A 113 -17.18 -9.24 17.23
N PRO A 114 -16.07 -8.64 16.75
CA PRO A 114 -14.80 -9.34 16.62
C PRO A 114 -14.31 -9.85 17.97
N SER A 115 -13.86 -11.09 18.05
CA SER A 115 -13.26 -11.63 19.27
C SER A 115 -11.94 -10.92 19.60
N GLU A 116 -11.52 -10.97 20.86
CA GLU A 116 -10.22 -10.40 21.29
C GLU A 116 -9.06 -10.98 20.46
N THR A 117 -9.10 -12.27 20.12
CA THR A 117 -8.11 -12.93 19.25
C THR A 117 -8.09 -12.37 17.83
N GLN A 118 -9.25 -12.02 17.26
CA GLN A 118 -9.33 -11.38 15.95
C GLN A 118 -8.75 -9.97 16.01
N LEU A 119 -9.05 -9.20 17.05
CA LEU A 119 -8.49 -7.85 17.23
C LEU A 119 -6.97 -7.88 17.42
N LYS A 120 -6.43 -8.85 18.17
CA LYS A 120 -4.98 -9.09 18.29
C LYS A 120 -4.37 -9.42 16.92
N THR A 121 -5.01 -10.28 16.14
CA THR A 121 -4.57 -10.63 14.79
C THR A 121 -4.55 -9.42 13.86
N VAL A 122 -5.58 -8.58 13.92
CA VAL A 122 -5.66 -7.31 13.18
C VAL A 122 -4.55 -6.35 13.61
N GLY A 123 -4.29 -6.23 14.91
CA GLY A 123 -3.20 -5.42 15.46
C GLY A 123 -1.83 -5.87 14.95
N ALA A 124 -1.56 -7.17 14.99
CA ALA A 124 -0.33 -7.76 14.45
C ALA A 124 -0.18 -7.48 12.94
N ALA A 125 -1.27 -7.57 12.18
CA ALA A 125 -1.27 -7.23 10.76
C ALA A 125 -0.92 -5.75 10.52
N ILE A 126 -1.48 -4.83 11.31
CA ILE A 126 -1.16 -3.39 11.24
C ILE A 126 0.31 -3.14 11.57
N ASN A 127 0.85 -3.80 12.60
CA ASN A 127 2.26 -3.67 12.99
C ASN A 127 3.19 -4.09 11.85
N VAL A 128 2.88 -5.20 11.17
CA VAL A 128 3.64 -5.66 10.02
C VAL A 128 3.53 -4.69 8.84
N LEU A 129 2.31 -4.19 8.53
CA LEU A 129 2.11 -3.21 7.45
C LEU A 129 2.81 -1.88 7.74
N THR A 130 2.87 -1.45 8.99
CA THR A 130 3.53 -0.20 9.39
C THR A 130 5.03 -0.25 9.11
N GLY A 131 5.68 -1.38 9.41
CA GLY A 131 7.08 -1.59 9.05
C GLY A 131 7.29 -1.62 7.52
N CYS A 132 6.38 -2.30 6.81
CA CYS A 132 6.42 -2.41 5.36
C CYS A 132 6.22 -1.05 4.65
N LEU A 133 5.29 -0.22 5.12
CA LEU A 133 4.94 1.05 4.50
C LEU A 133 6.14 1.99 4.41
N LYS A 134 7.00 2.02 5.44
CA LYS A 134 8.25 2.81 5.41
C LYS A 134 9.15 2.39 4.24
N THR A 135 9.43 1.10 4.14
CA THR A 135 10.30 0.55 3.09
C THR A 135 9.70 0.69 1.69
N VAL A 136 8.38 0.50 1.55
CA VAL A 136 7.69 0.64 0.26
C VAL A 136 7.61 2.10 -0.17
N ALA A 137 7.35 3.03 0.75
CA ALA A 137 7.31 4.47 0.46
C ALA A 137 8.69 4.96 -0.01
N GLU A 138 9.77 4.62 0.69
CA GLU A 138 11.13 4.96 0.27
C GLU A 138 11.47 4.41 -1.13
N LYS A 139 11.05 3.17 -1.40
CA LYS A 139 11.24 2.55 -2.71
C LYS A 139 10.40 3.22 -3.79
N ALA A 140 9.18 3.63 -3.47
CA ALA A 140 8.28 4.33 -4.40
C ALA A 140 8.81 5.72 -4.75
N GLU A 141 9.28 6.47 -3.75
CA GLU A 141 9.88 7.78 -3.92
C GLU A 141 11.14 7.71 -4.79
N ARG A 142 12.02 6.73 -4.55
CA ARG A 142 13.21 6.52 -5.39
C ARG A 142 12.81 6.28 -6.85
N HIS A 143 11.86 5.37 -7.07
CA HIS A 143 11.41 5.03 -8.42
C HIS A 143 10.70 6.20 -9.12
N GLU A 144 9.92 7.01 -8.40
CA GLU A 144 9.30 8.21 -9.00
C GLU A 144 10.34 9.28 -9.33
N ARG A 145 11.34 9.47 -8.47
CA ARG A 145 12.44 10.42 -8.71
C ARG A 145 13.25 10.06 -9.94
N GLU A 146 13.58 8.77 -10.12
CA GLU A 146 14.28 8.27 -11.30
C GLU A 146 13.48 8.52 -12.58
N LYS A 147 12.16 8.27 -12.57
CA LYS A 147 11.28 8.56 -13.71
C LYS A 147 11.21 10.03 -14.08
N LEU A 148 11.24 10.94 -13.10
CA LEU A 148 11.22 12.37 -13.36
C LEU A 148 12.52 12.81 -14.04
N LEU A 149 13.68 12.33 -13.56
CA LEU A 149 14.97 12.60 -14.18
C LEU A 149 15.04 12.07 -15.61
N GLU A 150 14.59 10.84 -15.86
CA GLU A 150 14.54 10.28 -17.22
C GLU A 150 13.61 11.08 -18.15
N LYS A 151 12.44 11.52 -17.66
CA LYS A 151 11.54 12.37 -18.44
C LYS A 151 12.19 13.70 -18.78
N GLU A 152 12.90 14.30 -17.83
CA GLU A 152 13.57 15.59 -18.01
C GLU A 152 14.73 15.47 -19.00
N ASP A 153 15.59 14.46 -18.86
CA ASP A 153 16.65 14.14 -19.82
C ASP A 153 16.10 13.92 -21.24
N ASN A 154 15.01 13.16 -21.35
CA ASN A 154 14.33 12.93 -22.63
C ASN A 154 13.75 14.23 -23.21
N ASN A 155 13.25 15.13 -22.37
CA ASN A 155 12.74 16.42 -22.82
C ASN A 155 13.87 17.33 -23.30
N ILE A 156 14.98 17.41 -22.55
CA ILE A 156 16.19 18.16 -22.91
C ILE A 156 16.75 17.65 -24.25
N ARG A 157 16.85 16.32 -24.43
CA ARG A 157 17.32 15.70 -25.69
C ARG A 157 16.42 16.07 -26.86
N LYS A 158 15.09 16.04 -26.67
CA LYS A 158 14.13 16.43 -27.70
C LYS A 158 14.26 17.90 -28.06
N GLU A 159 14.42 18.77 -27.07
CA GLU A 159 14.50 20.22 -27.29
C GLU A 159 15.80 20.61 -27.99
N LYS A 160 16.93 20.03 -27.57
CA LYS A 160 18.21 20.18 -28.24
C LYS A 160 18.14 19.73 -29.71
N ALA A 161 17.53 18.58 -29.97
CA ALA A 161 17.35 18.09 -31.34
C ALA A 161 16.49 19.05 -32.20
N LYS A 162 15.46 19.68 -31.63
CA LYS A 162 14.67 20.69 -32.35
C LYS A 162 15.50 21.93 -32.67
N GLN A 163 16.28 22.42 -31.71
CA GLN A 163 17.14 23.58 -31.88
C GLN A 163 18.20 23.34 -32.96
N ASP A 164 18.84 22.17 -32.95
CA ASP A 164 19.82 21.77 -33.96
C ASP A 164 19.18 21.66 -35.37
N ILE A 165 17.93 21.20 -35.47
CA ILE A 165 17.19 21.17 -36.75
C ILE A 165 16.86 22.60 -37.23
N GLU A 166 16.50 23.49 -36.32
CA GLU A 166 16.15 24.87 -36.65
C GLU A 166 17.36 25.69 -37.09
N SER A 167 18.50 25.54 -36.41
CA SER A 167 19.76 26.15 -36.85
C SER A 167 20.20 25.63 -38.23
N ASP A 168 20.14 24.31 -38.46
CA ASP A 168 20.51 23.73 -39.76
C ASP A 168 19.60 24.21 -40.91
N LYS A 169 18.31 24.51 -40.61
CA LYS A 169 17.38 25.12 -41.57
C LYS A 169 17.73 26.58 -41.87
N ILE A 170 18.11 27.35 -40.85
CA ILE A 170 18.50 28.76 -40.99
C ILE A 170 19.79 28.85 -41.82
N ASP A 171 20.81 28.07 -41.46
CA ASP A 171 22.10 28.03 -42.17
C ASP A 171 21.93 27.66 -43.65
N ARG A 172 21.06 26.69 -43.95
CA ARG A 172 20.71 26.35 -45.34
C ARG A 172 20.05 27.53 -46.04
N ARG A 173 19.07 28.18 -45.41
CA ARG A 173 18.35 29.33 -45.99
C ARG A 173 19.29 30.49 -46.29
N GLU A 174 20.20 30.84 -45.39
CA GLU A 174 21.19 31.90 -45.61
C GLU A 174 22.16 31.57 -46.75
N LYS A 175 22.63 30.31 -46.84
CA LYS A 175 23.48 29.86 -47.96
C LYS A 175 22.79 29.90 -49.33
N PHE A 176 21.47 29.73 -49.38
CA PHE A 176 20.70 29.89 -50.61
C PHE A 176 20.40 31.35 -50.97
N GLN A 177 20.47 32.28 -50.01
CA GLN A 177 20.16 33.69 -50.24
C GLN A 177 21.36 34.50 -50.77
N TYR A 178 22.59 34.01 -50.55
CA TYR A 178 23.85 34.64 -50.97
C TYR A 178 24.47 34.03 -52.24
N LYS A 179 23.73 33.21 -52.99
CA LYS A 179 24.18 32.53 -54.21
C LYS A 179 23.30 32.91 -55.41
#